data_AF-A0A1F5TAX4-F1
#
_entry.id   AF-A0A1F5TAX4-F1
#
_cell.length_a   1.000
_cell.length_b   1.000
_cell.length_c   1.000
_cell.angle_alpha   90.00
_cell.angle_beta   90.00
_cell.angle_gamma   90.00
#
_symmetry.space_group_name_H-M   'P 1'
#
loop_
_entity.id
_entity.type
_entity.pdbx_description
1 polymer ?
#
loop_
_entity_poly.entity_id
_entity_poly.type
_entity_poly.pdbx_seq_one_letter_code
_entity_poly.pdbx_strand_id
1 'polypeptide(L)'
;MDFGKKQDNAELVKLINDSFLVSDEKKALLEIYSREGASAAFLQKFESALVEKLRQKTETAIGLDKVIETEFARITDDYNKQRASLTEKLQKELADVAPGDVTAKTTLWDAYYVKVDELQKVVAGGIQAVSQKVLIGMTK
;
A
#
# COMPACT_ATOMS: atom_id res chain seq x y z
N MET A 1 34.26 -40.89 -4.98
CA MET A 1 32.80 -40.64 -5.03
C MET A 1 32.55 -39.32 -4.32
N ASP A 2 32.11 -38.30 -5.04
CA ASP A 2 31.84 -36.94 -4.52
C ASP A 2 30.57 -36.37 -5.19
N PHE A 3 29.54 -37.22 -5.31
CA PHE A 3 28.27 -36.86 -5.95
C PHE A 3 27.31 -36.14 -5.00
N GLY A 4 27.35 -36.44 -3.70
CA GLY A 4 26.51 -35.77 -2.68
C GLY A 4 26.83 -34.27 -2.53
N LYS A 5 28.11 -33.91 -2.39
CA LYS A 5 28.53 -32.50 -2.23
C LYS A 5 28.19 -31.61 -3.44
N LYS A 6 28.16 -32.18 -4.65
CA LYS A 6 27.81 -31.42 -5.87
C LYS A 6 26.33 -31.10 -5.95
N GLN A 7 25.47 -32.00 -5.48
CA GLN A 7 24.02 -31.82 -5.46
C GLN A 7 23.62 -30.83 -4.36
N ASP A 8 24.18 -30.98 -3.16
CA ASP A 8 23.97 -30.07 -2.04
C ASP A 8 24.44 -28.64 -2.37
N ASN A 9 25.53 -28.52 -3.14
CA ASN A 9 26.04 -27.21 -3.58
C ASN A 9 25.14 -26.52 -4.62
N ALA A 10 24.57 -27.26 -5.57
CA ALA A 10 23.67 -26.68 -6.56
C ALA A 10 22.35 -26.20 -5.92
N GLU A 11 21.87 -26.93 -4.91
CA GLU A 11 20.66 -26.59 -4.17
C GLU A 11 20.82 -25.34 -3.33
N LEU A 12 21.96 -25.15 -2.66
CA LEU A 12 22.21 -23.96 -1.85
C LEU A 12 22.38 -22.68 -2.70
N VAL A 13 23.09 -22.78 -3.83
CA VAL A 13 23.20 -21.67 -4.79
C VAL A 13 21.83 -21.28 -5.33
N LYS A 14 20.98 -22.27 -5.61
CA LYS A 14 19.59 -22.03 -6.02
C LYS A 14 18.80 -21.33 -4.92
N LEU A 15 18.88 -21.79 -3.67
CA LEU A 15 18.20 -21.16 -2.53
C LEU A 15 18.60 -19.69 -2.34
N ILE A 16 19.89 -19.36 -2.49
CA ILE A 16 20.37 -17.97 -2.40
C ILE A 16 19.78 -17.14 -3.53
N ASN A 17 19.78 -17.66 -4.77
CA ASN A 17 19.27 -16.96 -5.94
C ASN A 17 17.75 -16.77 -5.91
N ASP A 18 17.01 -17.76 -5.42
CA ASP A 18 15.55 -17.75 -5.31
C ASP A 18 15.07 -16.96 -4.08
N SER A 19 15.98 -16.60 -3.15
CA SER A 19 15.64 -15.79 -1.98
C SER A 19 15.13 -14.39 -2.36
N PHE A 20 14.43 -13.75 -1.43
CA PHE A 20 13.90 -12.40 -1.58
C PHE A 20 14.92 -11.29 -1.23
N LEU A 21 16.19 -11.65 -1.05
CA LEU A 21 17.31 -10.73 -0.88
C LEU A 21 17.51 -9.90 -2.14
N VAL A 22 18.08 -8.70 -2.01
CA VAL A 22 18.44 -7.89 -3.18
C VAL A 22 19.71 -8.42 -3.85
N SER A 23 19.93 -8.03 -5.11
CA SER A 23 21.01 -8.56 -5.95
C SER A 23 22.40 -8.49 -5.32
N ASP A 24 22.72 -7.41 -4.60
CA ASP A 24 24.05 -7.25 -4.00
C ASP A 24 24.22 -8.10 -2.73
N GLU A 25 23.16 -8.30 -1.94
CA GLU A 25 23.14 -9.24 -0.80
C GLU A 25 23.35 -10.68 -1.30
N LYS A 26 22.69 -11.06 -2.39
CA LYS A 26 22.87 -12.37 -3.04
C LYS A 26 24.30 -12.58 -3.52
N LYS A 27 24.87 -11.60 -4.22
CA LYS A 27 26.28 -11.66 -4.70
C LYS A 27 27.24 -11.83 -3.54
N ALA A 28 27.09 -11.05 -2.47
CA ALA A 28 27.95 -11.15 -1.29
C ALA A 28 27.88 -12.54 -0.64
N LEU A 29 26.69 -13.12 -0.53
CA LEU A 29 26.51 -14.48 -0.01
C LEU A 29 27.13 -15.55 -0.93
N LEU A 30 26.95 -15.42 -2.25
CA LEU A 30 27.56 -16.33 -3.22
C LEU A 30 29.09 -16.26 -3.20
N GLU A 31 29.67 -15.06 -3.02
CA GLU A 31 31.13 -14.89 -2.87
C GLU A 31 31.64 -15.58 -1.60
N ILE A 32 31.00 -15.36 -0.44
CA ILE A 32 31.36 -16.02 0.82
C ILE A 32 31.27 -17.54 0.66
N TYR A 33 30.15 -18.01 0.11
CA TYR A 33 29.92 -19.42 -0.14
C TYR A 33 30.98 -20.03 -1.07
N SER A 34 31.39 -19.33 -2.12
CA SER A 34 32.44 -19.81 -3.04
C SER A 34 33.80 -20.01 -2.37
N ARG A 35 34.08 -19.24 -1.32
CA ARG A 35 35.35 -19.30 -0.56
C ARG A 35 35.31 -20.30 0.58
N GLU A 36 34.19 -20.36 1.29
CA GLU A 36 34.08 -21.03 2.59
C GLU A 36 33.23 -22.32 2.54
N GLY A 37 32.46 -22.53 1.47
CA GLY A 37 31.52 -23.64 1.32
C GLY A 37 30.29 -23.54 2.23
N ALA A 38 29.47 -24.60 2.24
CA ALA A 38 28.28 -24.72 3.08
C ALA A 38 28.64 -25.06 4.55
N SER A 39 29.29 -24.14 5.25
CA SER A 39 29.59 -24.29 6.68
C SER A 39 28.38 -23.91 7.54
N ALA A 40 28.34 -24.39 8.79
CA ALA A 40 27.31 -23.98 9.75
C ALA A 40 27.31 -22.45 9.97
N ALA A 41 28.50 -21.83 9.99
CA ALA A 41 28.64 -20.37 10.10
C ALA A 41 28.08 -19.64 8.86
N PHE A 42 28.29 -20.19 7.66
CA PHE A 42 27.69 -19.66 6.44
C PHE A 42 26.16 -19.74 6.48
N LEU A 43 25.61 -20.90 6.83
CA LEU A 43 24.16 -21.11 6.93
C LEU A 43 23.53 -20.14 7.93
N GLN A 44 24.13 -19.98 9.11
CA GLN A 44 23.66 -19.02 10.11
C GLN A 44 23.69 -17.57 9.57
N LYS A 45 24.71 -17.20 8.79
CA LYS A 45 24.81 -15.88 8.16
C LYS A 45 23.73 -15.70 7.09
N PHE A 46 23.47 -16.73 6.27
CA PHE A 46 22.41 -16.71 5.27
C PHE A 46 21.03 -16.57 5.92
N GLU A 47 20.72 -17.37 6.94
CA GLU A 47 19.48 -17.28 7.72
C GLU A 47 19.33 -15.90 8.37
N SER A 48 20.39 -15.37 8.98
CA SER A 48 20.36 -14.03 9.60
C SER A 48 20.06 -12.94 8.57
N ALA A 49 20.63 -13.04 7.37
CA ALA A 49 20.35 -12.09 6.28
C ALA A 49 18.88 -12.18 5.83
N LEU A 50 18.31 -13.38 5.73
CA LEU A 50 16.90 -13.57 5.40
C LEU A 50 15.97 -12.99 6.48
N VAL A 51 16.25 -13.28 7.75
CA VAL A 51 15.45 -12.77 8.88
C VAL A 51 15.50 -11.25 8.95
N GLU A 52 16.68 -10.65 8.83
CA GLU A 52 16.84 -9.20 8.84
C GLU A 52 16.10 -8.56 7.66
N LYS A 53 16.17 -9.18 6.48
CA LYS A 53 15.44 -8.68 5.31
C LYS A 53 13.92 -8.81 5.47
N LEU A 54 13.41 -9.88 6.08
CA LEU A 54 11.99 -10.01 6.43
C LEU A 54 11.56 -8.96 7.44
N ARG A 55 12.38 -8.69 8.47
CA ARG A 55 12.13 -7.65 9.46
C ARG A 55 11.99 -6.28 8.79
N GLN A 56 12.93 -5.90 7.92
CA GLN A 56 12.87 -4.64 7.17
C GLN A 56 11.62 -4.53 6.29
N LYS A 57 11.25 -5.62 5.58
CA LYS A 57 10.02 -5.66 4.77
C LYS A 57 8.77 -5.52 5.63
N THR A 58 8.75 -6.13 6.82
CA THR A 58 7.64 -6.06 7.77
C THR A 58 7.48 -4.65 8.33
N GLU A 59 8.59 -4.01 8.73
CA GLU A 59 8.60 -2.62 9.20
C GLU A 59 8.15 -1.65 8.11
N THR A 60 8.59 -1.87 6.88
CA THR A 60 8.14 -1.08 5.71
C THR A 60 6.64 -1.27 5.48
N ALA A 61 6.14 -2.50 5.53
CA ALA A 61 4.72 -2.79 5.38
C ALA A 61 3.87 -2.12 6.47
N ILE A 62 4.28 -2.21 7.74
CA ILE A 62 3.60 -1.55 8.87
C ILE A 62 3.62 -0.02 8.69
N GLY A 63 4.75 0.54 8.26
CA GLY A 63 4.87 1.98 7.99
C GLY A 63 3.92 2.44 6.89
N LEU A 64 3.83 1.68 5.80
CA LEU A 64 2.94 1.96 4.67
C LEU A 64 1.46 1.79 5.04
N ASP A 65 1.12 0.79 5.86
CA ASP A 65 -0.24 0.56 6.36
C ASP A 65 -0.74 1.77 7.15
N LYS A 66 0.08 2.30 8.07
CA LYS A 66 -0.22 3.54 8.81
C LYS A 66 -0.42 4.75 7.88
N VAL A 67 0.34 4.83 6.79
CA VAL A 67 0.17 5.89 5.79
C VAL A 67 -1.17 5.75 5.08
N ILE A 68 -1.58 4.53 4.71
CA ILE A 68 -2.91 4.27 4.12
C ILE A 68 -4.00 4.71 5.09
N GLU A 69 -3.96 4.24 6.34
CA GLU A 69 -4.97 4.56 7.35
C GLU A 69 -5.10 6.08 7.55
N THR A 70 -3.96 6.77 7.66
CA THR A 70 -3.93 8.24 7.85
C THR A 70 -4.53 8.97 6.67
N GLU A 71 -4.14 8.60 5.45
CA GLU A 71 -4.67 9.25 4.24
C GLU A 71 -6.15 8.94 4.01
N PHE A 72 -6.60 7.72 4.32
CA PHE A 72 -8.01 7.34 4.22
C PHE A 72 -8.86 8.11 5.22
N ALA A 73 -8.37 8.25 6.47
CA ALA A 73 -9.02 9.08 7.47
C ALA A 73 -9.12 10.54 7.01
N ARG A 74 -8.03 11.10 6.46
CA ARG A 74 -7.99 12.47 5.94
C ARG A 74 -8.96 12.69 4.78
N ILE A 75 -8.98 11.79 3.79
CA ILE A 75 -9.88 11.88 2.63
C ILE A 75 -11.34 11.77 3.08
N THR A 76 -11.63 10.87 4.02
CA THR A 76 -12.99 10.68 4.55
C THR A 76 -13.46 11.88 5.36
N ASP A 77 -12.59 12.47 6.18
CA ASP A 77 -12.90 13.67 6.96
C ASP A 77 -13.17 14.88 6.04
N ASP A 78 -12.34 15.07 5.01
CA ASP A 78 -12.54 16.13 4.01
C ASP A 78 -13.86 15.96 3.26
N TYR A 79 -14.18 14.73 2.82
CA TYR A 79 -15.48 14.40 2.23
C TYR A 79 -16.64 14.76 3.15
N ASN A 80 -16.57 14.37 4.43
CA ASN A 80 -17.64 14.63 5.38
C ASN A 80 -17.84 16.13 5.64
N LYS A 81 -16.75 16.90 5.74
CA LYS A 81 -16.80 18.37 5.89
C LYS A 81 -17.45 19.04 4.68
N GLN A 82 -17.04 18.65 3.48
CA GLN A 82 -17.61 19.21 2.25
C GLN A 82 -19.09 18.82 2.09
N ARG A 83 -19.44 17.57 2.38
CA ARG A 83 -20.84 17.11 2.35
C ARG A 83 -21.71 17.83 3.39
N ALA A 84 -21.20 18.06 4.59
CA ALA A 84 -21.91 18.83 5.62
C ALA A 84 -22.20 20.26 5.14
N SER A 85 -21.19 20.93 4.56
CA SER A 85 -21.37 22.27 3.98
C SER A 85 -22.41 22.30 2.86
N LEU A 86 -22.41 21.30 1.96
CA LEU A 86 -23.44 21.17 0.92
C LEU A 86 -24.84 20.95 1.51
N THR A 87 -24.94 20.15 2.58
CA THR A 87 -26.20 19.86 3.26
C THR A 87 -26.78 21.12 3.91
N GLU A 88 -25.95 21.90 4.60
CA GLU A 88 -26.35 23.18 5.19
C GLU A 88 -26.81 24.18 4.13
N LYS A 89 -26.10 24.24 2.99
CA LYS A 89 -26.47 25.09 1.87
C LYS A 89 -27.83 24.68 1.29
N LEU A 90 -28.04 23.39 1.05
CA LEU A 90 -29.31 22.86 0.57
C LEU A 90 -30.46 23.18 1.53
N GLN A 91 -30.25 23.01 2.84
CA GLN A 91 -31.27 23.32 3.85
C GLN A 91 -31.69 24.79 3.84
N LYS A 92 -30.72 25.71 3.67
CA LYS A 92 -31.00 27.14 3.54
C LYS A 92 -31.79 27.44 2.26
N GLU A 93 -31.34 26.91 1.12
CA GLU A 93 -32.01 27.14 -0.16
C GLU A 93 -33.43 26.54 -0.18
N LEU A 94 -33.65 25.37 0.42
CA LEU A 94 -34.98 24.76 0.55
C LEU A 94 -35.93 25.55 1.45
N ALA A 95 -35.42 26.26 2.46
CA ALA A 95 -36.24 27.09 3.35
C ALA A 95 -36.84 28.30 2.63
N ASP A 96 -36.18 28.78 1.57
CA ASP A 96 -36.64 29.91 0.76
C ASP A 96 -37.63 29.49 -0.34
N VAL A 97 -37.84 28.18 -0.56
CA VAL A 97 -38.78 27.67 -1.57
C VAL A 97 -40.21 27.65 -1.04
N ALA A 98 -41.15 28.14 -1.85
CA ALA A 98 -42.56 28.17 -1.50
C ALA A 98 -43.11 26.75 -1.15
N PRO A 99 -44.03 26.62 -0.17
CA PRO A 99 -44.49 25.32 0.33
C PRO A 99 -45.04 24.34 -0.74
N GLY A 100 -45.59 24.85 -1.84
CA GLY A 100 -46.14 24.05 -2.95
C GLY A 100 -45.27 23.93 -4.20
N ASP A 101 -44.07 24.55 -4.23
CA ASP A 101 -43.22 24.52 -5.42
C ASP A 101 -42.36 23.24 -5.45
N VAL A 102 -42.98 22.16 -5.92
CA VAL A 102 -42.34 20.84 -6.04
C VAL A 102 -41.18 20.88 -7.05
N THR A 103 -41.32 21.64 -8.14
CA THR A 103 -40.31 21.70 -9.21
C THR A 103 -39.02 22.33 -8.69
N ALA A 104 -39.11 23.48 -8.02
CA ALA A 104 -37.94 24.13 -7.43
C ALA A 104 -37.26 23.22 -6.38
N LYS A 105 -38.04 22.54 -5.53
CA LYS A 105 -37.51 21.57 -4.56
C LYS A 105 -36.75 20.43 -5.24
N THR A 106 -37.33 19.82 -6.28
CA THR A 106 -36.68 18.73 -7.02
C THR A 106 -35.38 19.20 -7.69
N THR A 107 -35.37 20.37 -8.32
CA THR A 107 -34.15 20.92 -8.93
C THR A 107 -33.01 21.12 -7.93
N LEU A 108 -33.31 21.59 -6.71
CA LEU A 108 -32.31 21.75 -5.66
C LEU A 108 -31.74 20.41 -5.18
N TRP A 109 -32.60 19.40 -5.03
CA TRP A 109 -32.15 18.04 -4.69
C TRP A 109 -31.28 17.42 -5.79
N ASP A 110 -31.68 17.54 -7.05
CA ASP A 110 -30.90 17.04 -8.19
C ASP A 110 -29.51 17.70 -8.25
N ALA A 111 -29.45 19.02 -8.10
CA ALA A 111 -28.19 19.75 -8.05
C ALA A 111 -27.30 19.30 -6.87
N TYR A 112 -27.89 19.08 -5.69
CA TYR A 112 -27.17 18.55 -4.53
C TYR A 112 -26.61 17.15 -4.80
N TYR A 113 -27.39 16.25 -5.38
CA TYR A 113 -26.93 14.89 -5.66
C TYR A 113 -25.81 14.83 -6.70
N VAL A 114 -25.84 15.70 -7.72
CA VAL A 114 -24.72 15.86 -8.65
C VAL A 114 -23.44 16.27 -7.91
N LYS A 115 -23.52 17.22 -6.96
CA LYS A 115 -22.37 17.62 -6.16
C LYS A 115 -21.87 16.53 -5.21
N VAL A 116 -22.77 15.75 -4.61
CA VAL A 116 -22.37 14.59 -3.80
C VAL A 116 -21.67 13.52 -4.64
N ASP A 117 -22.16 13.25 -5.85
CA ASP A 117 -21.51 12.31 -6.79
C ASP A 117 -20.11 12.81 -7.21
N GLU A 118 -19.96 14.11 -7.50
CA GLU A 118 -18.65 14.72 -7.76
C GLU A 118 -17.69 14.51 -6.57
N LEU A 119 -18.15 14.72 -5.33
CA LEU A 119 -17.35 14.47 -4.13
C LEU A 119 -16.94 13.00 -4.00
N GLN A 120 -17.85 12.06 -4.28
CA GLN A 120 -17.57 10.63 -4.22
C GLN A 120 -16.50 10.21 -5.24
N LYS A 121 -16.52 10.80 -6.44
CA LYS A 121 -15.48 10.57 -7.47
C LYS A 121 -14.11 11.08 -7.02
N VAL A 122 -14.06 12.23 -6.36
CA VAL A 122 -12.81 12.77 -5.79
C VAL A 122 -12.25 11.83 -4.71
N VAL A 123 -13.10 11.32 -3.82
CA VAL A 123 -12.69 10.33 -2.80
C VAL A 123 -12.12 9.08 -3.46
N ALA A 124 -12.81 8.52 -4.45
CA ALA A 124 -12.35 7.32 -5.16
C ALA A 124 -10.98 7.55 -5.83
N GLY A 125 -10.81 8.70 -6.50
CA GLY A 125 -9.52 9.08 -7.10
C GLY A 125 -8.41 9.27 -6.07
N GLY A 126 -8.72 9.87 -4.91
CA GLY A 126 -7.78 10.04 -3.80
C GLY A 126 -7.31 8.71 -3.22
N ILE A 127 -8.24 7.77 -2.97
CA ILE A 127 -7.95 6.42 -2.49
C ILE A 127 -7.04 5.69 -3.50
N GLN A 128 -7.38 5.71 -4.78
CA GLN A 128 -6.59 5.08 -5.83
C GLN A 128 -5.15 5.62 -5.89
N ALA A 129 -4.99 6.95 -5.79
CA ALA A 129 -3.69 7.59 -5.80
C ALA A 129 -2.82 7.20 -4.58
N VAL A 130 -3.42 7.08 -3.40
CA VAL A 130 -2.75 6.62 -2.18
C VAL A 130 -2.30 5.17 -2.33
N SER A 131 -3.19 4.28 -2.80
CA SER A 131 -2.85 2.86 -3.03
C SER A 131 -1.70 2.70 -4.03
N GLN A 132 -1.69 3.45 -5.14
CA GLN A 132 -0.60 3.40 -6.11
C GLN A 132 0.74 3.85 -5.53
N LYS A 133 0.76 4.94 -4.74
CA LYS A 133 1.98 5.41 -4.08
C LYS A 133 2.55 4.37 -3.12
N VAL A 134 1.68 3.71 -2.35
CA VAL A 134 2.07 2.66 -1.41
C VAL A 134 2.59 1.43 -2.14
N LEU A 135 1.92 0.97 -3.19
CA LEU A 135 2.40 -0.13 -4.04
C LEU A 135 3.80 0.15 -4.61
N ILE A 136 4.03 1.37 -5.13
CA ILE A 136 5.36 1.78 -5.62
C ILE A 136 6.38 1.73 -4.47
N GLY A 137 6.01 2.21 -3.27
CA GLY A 137 6.84 2.15 -2.08
C GLY A 137 7.21 0.72 -1.63
N MET A 138 6.35 -0.27 -1.88
CA MET A 138 6.62 -1.69 -1.60
C MET A 138 7.54 -2.37 -2.63
N THR A 139 7.65 -1.80 -3.84
CA THR A 139 8.42 -2.38 -4.95
C THR A 139 9.83 -1.82 -5.10
N LYS A 140 10.19 -0.78 -4.35
CA LYS A 140 11.53 -0.18 -4.30
C LYS A 140 12.36 -0.76 -3.18
#